data_AF-A0A3B0ZKE2-F1
#
_entry.id   AF-A0A3B0ZKE2-F1
#
_cell.length_a   1.000
_cell.length_b   1.000
_cell.length_c   1.000
_cell.angle_alpha   90.00
_cell.angle_beta   90.00
_cell.angle_gamma   90.00
#
_symmetry.space_group_name_H-M   'P 1'
#
loop_
_entity.id
_entity.type
_entity.pdbx_description
1 polymer ?
#
loop_
_entity_poly.entity_id
_entity_poly.type
_entity_poly.pdbx_seq_one_letter_code
_entity_poly.pdbx_strand_id
1 'polypeptide(L)'
;MKKFILILIVVLSQSGCAISSKIDAVNIAADQKKFEGIDQNTRFSISLPASHSGPYASIDQLNFNIEEGKYKGKNASALMGKSKKTETWEVLIIMIDEDGKWVTLPKSAQIFPQL
;
A
#
# COMPACT_ATOMS: atom_id res chain seq x y z
N MET A 1 -32.20 11.97 18.22
CA MET A 1 -31.44 10.93 17.47
C MET A 1 -31.24 11.28 15.99
N LYS A 2 -30.99 12.55 15.62
CA LYS A 2 -30.69 12.94 14.21
C LYS A 2 -29.26 13.46 14.02
N LYS A 3 -28.55 13.81 15.11
CA LYS A 3 -27.18 14.35 15.07
C LYS A 3 -26.10 13.28 14.85
N PHE A 4 -26.36 12.02 15.21
CA PHE A 4 -25.39 10.93 15.05
C PHE A 4 -25.25 10.43 13.60
N ILE A 5 -26.30 10.53 12.79
CA ILE A 5 -26.28 10.07 11.39
C ILE A 5 -25.37 10.97 10.53
N LEU A 6 -25.31 12.27 10.83
CA LEU A 6 -24.50 13.21 10.06
C LEU A 6 -22.98 13.02 10.27
N ILE A 7 -22.58 12.60 11.47
CA ILE A 7 -21.16 12.40 11.82
C ILE A 7 -20.59 11.16 11.12
N LEU A 8 -21.39 10.10 10.95
CA LEU A 8 -20.94 8.86 10.29
C LEU A 8 -20.63 9.07 8.79
N ILE A 9 -21.39 9.93 8.11
CA ILE A 9 -21.22 10.19 6.67
C ILE A 9 -19.94 10.98 6.37
N VAL A 10 -19.58 11.95 7.24
CA VAL A 10 -18.37 12.77 7.06
C VAL A 10 -17.09 11.97 7.34
N VAL A 11 -17.14 10.99 8.26
CA VAL A 11 -15.99 10.12 8.54
C VAL A 11 -15.73 9.18 7.35
N LEU A 12 -16.77 8.66 6.71
CA LEU A 12 -16.66 7.76 5.55
C LEU A 12 -16.08 8.46 4.30
N SER A 13 -16.41 9.73 4.08
CA SER A 13 -15.86 10.49 2.94
C SER A 13 -14.38 10.85 3.12
N GLN A 14 -13.94 11.13 4.35
CA GLN A 14 -12.51 11.39 4.62
C GLN A 14 -11.65 10.11 4.54
N SER A 15 -12.18 8.97 4.97
CA SER A 15 -11.48 7.69 4.82
C SER A 15 -11.31 7.27 3.36
N GLY A 16 -12.29 7.57 2.48
CA GLY A 16 -12.19 7.26 1.05
C GLY A 16 -11.02 7.94 0.35
N CYS A 17 -10.79 9.24 0.64
CA CYS A 17 -9.66 9.99 0.10
C CYS A 17 -8.30 9.53 0.67
N ALA A 18 -8.28 9.05 1.92
CA ALA A 18 -7.06 8.57 2.56
C ALA A 18 -6.56 7.25 1.96
N ILE A 19 -7.47 6.42 1.43
CA ILE A 19 -7.11 5.17 0.75
C ILE A 19 -6.69 5.45 -0.69
N SER A 20 -7.45 6.27 -1.43
CA SER A 20 -7.14 6.57 -2.84
C SER A 20 -5.72 7.11 -3.03
N SER A 21 -5.29 8.04 -2.19
CA SER A 21 -3.93 8.60 -2.24
C SER A 21 -2.82 7.58 -2.00
N LYS A 22 -3.09 6.48 -1.27
CA LYS A 22 -2.13 5.38 -1.09
C LYS A 22 -2.08 4.47 -2.29
N ILE A 23 -3.22 4.21 -2.93
CA ILE A 23 -3.29 3.47 -4.20
C ILE A 23 -2.51 4.22 -5.27
N ASP A 24 -2.72 5.53 -5.37
CA ASP A 24 -2.01 6.38 -6.32
C ASP A 24 -0.49 6.30 -6.10
N ALA A 25 -0.04 6.29 -4.85
CA ALA A 25 1.38 6.14 -4.54
C ALA A 25 1.96 4.77 -4.95
N VAL A 26 1.18 3.68 -4.89
CA VAL A 26 1.59 2.38 -5.45
C VAL A 26 1.67 2.42 -6.97
N ASN A 27 0.66 3.00 -7.63
CA ASN A 27 0.66 3.15 -9.10
C ASN A 27 1.84 4.01 -9.57
N ILE A 28 2.09 5.15 -8.93
CA ILE A 28 3.24 6.01 -9.22
C ILE A 28 4.56 5.24 -9.05
N ALA A 29 4.70 4.45 -7.99
CA ALA A 29 5.90 3.64 -7.79
C ALA A 29 6.07 2.57 -8.89
N ALA A 30 4.98 1.98 -9.36
CA ALA A 30 4.97 1.04 -10.47
C ALA A 30 5.35 1.73 -11.80
N ASP A 31 4.76 2.88 -12.10
CA ASP A 31 5.07 3.66 -13.30
C ASP A 31 6.55 4.07 -13.35
N GLN A 32 7.12 4.42 -12.19
CA GLN A 32 8.53 4.74 -12.03
C GLN A 32 9.47 3.53 -12.07
N LYS A 33 8.93 2.30 -12.14
CA LYS A 33 9.69 1.04 -12.01
C LYS A 33 10.58 1.03 -10.77
N LYS A 34 10.07 1.59 -9.66
CA LYS A 34 10.82 1.76 -8.41
C LYS A 34 11.19 0.41 -7.78
N PHE A 35 10.41 -0.63 -8.04
CA PHE A 35 10.60 -1.97 -7.50
C PHE A 35 10.70 -3.00 -8.62
N GLU A 36 11.65 -3.93 -8.49
CA GLU A 36 11.90 -4.95 -9.52
C GLU A 36 10.67 -5.84 -9.76
N GLY A 37 10.19 -5.86 -11.00
CA GLY A 37 9.04 -6.68 -11.39
C GLY A 37 7.68 -6.06 -11.05
N ILE A 38 7.66 -4.83 -10.55
CA ILE A 38 6.47 -4.00 -10.38
C ILE A 38 6.61 -2.80 -11.33
N ASP A 39 5.83 -2.81 -12.39
CA ASP A 39 5.83 -1.77 -13.43
C ASP A 39 4.39 -1.32 -13.80
N GLN A 40 4.26 -0.36 -14.71
CA GLN A 40 2.97 0.16 -15.19
C GLN A 40 1.98 -0.92 -15.72
N ASN A 41 2.46 -2.13 -16.07
CA ASN A 41 1.60 -3.23 -16.52
C ASN A 41 1.16 -4.13 -15.34
N THR A 42 1.64 -3.85 -14.13
CA THR A 42 1.26 -4.59 -12.93
C THR A 42 -0.09 -4.07 -12.46
N ARG A 43 -1.06 -4.97 -12.30
CA ARG A 43 -2.41 -4.62 -11.80
C ARG A 43 -2.60 -5.17 -10.41
N PHE A 44 -3.24 -4.39 -9.55
CA PHE A 44 -3.45 -4.73 -8.15
C PHE A 44 -4.94 -4.69 -7.81
N SER A 45 -5.40 -5.65 -7.01
CA SER A 45 -6.68 -5.56 -6.31
C SER A 45 -6.48 -5.43 -4.82
N ILE A 46 -7.17 -4.46 -4.22
CA ILE A 46 -6.99 -4.12 -2.82
C ILE A 46 -7.92 -4.99 -2.00
N SER A 47 -7.36 -5.67 -1.00
CA SER A 47 -8.15 -6.43 -0.04
C SER A 47 -8.71 -5.48 1.01
N LEU A 48 -10.02 -5.24 0.98
CA LEU A 48 -10.73 -4.54 2.05
C LEU A 48 -11.26 -5.54 3.09
N PRO A 49 -11.21 -5.24 4.39
CA PRO A 49 -10.81 -3.96 4.99
C PRO A 49 -9.28 -3.85 5.09
N ALA A 50 -8.72 -2.80 4.48
CA ALA A 50 -7.34 -2.46 4.74
C ALA A 50 -7.30 -1.70 6.07
N SER A 51 -6.56 -2.25 7.05
CA SER A 51 -6.33 -1.57 8.32
C SER A 51 -5.48 -0.34 8.02
N HIS A 52 -6.06 0.85 8.21
CA HIS A 52 -5.38 2.11 7.96
C HIS A 52 -5.07 2.81 9.26
N SER A 53 -3.81 3.18 9.39
CA SER A 53 -3.41 4.18 10.37
C SER A 53 -4.13 5.49 10.01
N GLY A 54 -4.80 6.10 10.99
CA GLY A 54 -5.69 7.26 10.79
C GLY A 54 -5.01 8.47 10.12
N PRO A 55 -5.74 9.56 9.85
CA PRO A 55 -5.25 10.67 9.02
C PRO A 55 -3.99 11.39 9.53
N TYR A 56 -3.62 11.18 10.79
CA TYR A 56 -2.43 11.73 11.44
C TYR A 56 -1.21 10.78 11.40
N ALA A 57 -1.36 9.59 10.82
CA ALA A 57 -0.26 8.65 10.70
C ALA A 57 0.72 9.09 9.60
N SER A 58 2.02 9.01 9.91
CA SER A 58 3.10 9.28 8.96
C SER A 58 3.60 8.02 8.25
N ILE A 59 3.16 6.84 8.70
CA ILE A 59 3.50 5.53 8.15
C ILE A 59 2.20 4.73 8.08
N ASP A 60 2.02 3.96 7.01
CA ASP A 60 0.92 3.02 6.90
C ASP A 60 1.26 1.82 6.01
N GLN A 61 0.34 0.86 5.98
CA GLN A 61 0.45 -0.35 5.17
C GLN A 61 -0.75 -0.46 4.21
N LEU A 62 -0.51 -0.91 2.99
CA LEU A 62 -1.55 -1.26 2.04
C LEU A 62 -1.35 -2.70 1.57
N ASN A 63 -2.35 -3.56 1.83
CA ASN A 63 -2.35 -4.95 1.39
C ASN A 63 -3.15 -5.09 0.08
N PHE A 64 -2.60 -5.84 -0.86
CA PHE A 64 -3.22 -6.06 -2.17
C PHE A 64 -2.80 -7.41 -2.77
N ASN A 65 -3.62 -7.93 -3.69
CA ASN A 65 -3.28 -9.04 -4.55
C ASN A 65 -2.79 -8.50 -5.90
N ILE A 66 -1.82 -9.20 -6.51
CA ILE A 66 -1.29 -8.84 -7.83
C ILE A 66 -2.02 -9.67 -8.89
N GLU A 67 -2.80 -9.00 -9.74
CA GLU A 67 -3.65 -9.67 -10.75
C GLU A 67 -2.92 -9.87 -12.09
N GLU A 68 -1.98 -9.00 -12.40
CA GLU A 68 -1.17 -9.02 -13.62
C GLU A 68 0.27 -8.57 -13.31
N GLY A 69 1.25 -9.04 -14.09
CA GLY A 69 2.68 -8.75 -13.90
C GLY A 69 3.52 -9.95 -13.45
N LYS A 70 4.79 -9.71 -13.08
CA LYS A 70 5.78 -10.75 -12.72
C LYS A 70 5.31 -11.63 -11.55
N TYR A 71 4.64 -11.04 -10.58
CA TYR A 71 4.20 -11.69 -9.34
C TYR A 71 2.69 -11.99 -9.35
N LYS A 72 2.10 -12.23 -10.52
CA LYS A 72 0.67 -12.54 -10.66
C LYS A 72 0.24 -13.66 -9.72
N GLY A 73 -0.89 -13.46 -9.05
CA GLY A 73 -1.50 -14.37 -8.08
C GLY A 73 -0.91 -14.30 -6.68
N LYS A 74 0.15 -13.50 -6.46
CA LYS A 74 0.77 -13.36 -5.14
C LYS A 74 0.09 -12.25 -4.33
N ASN A 75 0.03 -12.46 -3.02
CA ASN A 75 -0.34 -11.39 -2.08
C ASN A 75 0.87 -10.49 -1.85
N ALA A 76 0.61 -9.21 -1.69
CA ALA A 76 1.63 -8.21 -1.48
C ALA A 76 1.19 -7.17 -0.46
N SER A 77 2.19 -6.49 0.10
CA SER A 77 1.99 -5.43 1.09
C SER A 77 2.98 -4.30 0.84
N ALA A 78 2.48 -3.10 0.61
CA ALA A 78 3.30 -1.90 0.52
C ALA A 78 3.41 -1.25 1.90
N LEU A 79 4.63 -1.08 2.39
CA LEU A 79 4.94 -0.17 3.49
C LEU A 79 5.15 1.23 2.93
N MET A 80 4.41 2.19 3.47
CA MET A 80 4.32 3.54 2.92
C MET A 80 4.59 4.59 3.97
N GLY A 81 5.21 5.70 3.58
CA GLY A 81 5.43 6.86 4.43
C GLY A 81 4.83 8.12 3.81
N LYS A 82 4.34 9.04 4.63
CA LYS A 82 3.89 10.36 4.18
C LYS A 82 5.06 11.34 4.24
N SER A 83 5.43 11.89 3.10
CA SER A 83 6.51 12.89 2.99
C SER A 83 6.14 14.16 3.75
N LYS A 84 7.04 14.65 4.62
CA LYS A 84 6.85 15.93 5.31
C LYS A 84 6.98 17.15 4.40
N LYS A 85 7.63 17.01 3.24
CA LYS A 85 7.89 18.10 2.30
C LYS A 85 6.74 18.30 1.32
N THR A 86 6.19 17.20 0.81
CA THR A 86 5.16 17.20 -0.25
C THR A 86 3.79 16.80 0.26
N GLU A 87 3.69 16.27 1.49
CA GLU A 87 2.47 15.72 2.08
C GLU A 87 1.86 14.55 1.29
N THR A 88 2.62 13.94 0.37
CA THR A 88 2.20 12.80 -0.44
C THR A 88 2.64 11.49 0.21
N TRP A 89 1.86 10.43 0.00
CA TRP A 89 2.29 9.07 0.34
C TRP A 89 3.34 8.60 -0.65
N GLU A 90 4.33 7.88 -0.15
CA GLU A 90 5.40 7.28 -0.94
C GLU A 90 5.60 5.84 -0.50
N VAL A 91 5.71 4.92 -1.45
CA VAL A 91 6.02 3.52 -1.15
C VAL A 91 7.50 3.40 -0.81
N LEU A 92 7.80 2.83 0.35
CA LEU A 92 9.14 2.62 0.85
C LEU A 92 9.64 1.22 0.48
N ILE A 93 8.82 0.20 0.74
CA ILE A 93 9.13 -1.22 0.52
C ILE A 93 7.85 -1.92 0.05
N ILE A 94 7.97 -2.88 -0.85
CA ILE A 94 6.91 -3.84 -1.15
C ILE A 94 7.33 -5.21 -0.64
N MET A 95 6.48 -5.89 0.10
CA MET A 95 6.67 -7.27 0.53
C MET A 95 5.75 -8.15 -0.31
N ILE A 96 6.25 -9.28 -0.81
CA ILE A 96 5.51 -10.24 -1.62
C ILE A 96 5.52 -11.58 -0.92
N ASP A 97 4.37 -12.22 -0.81
CA ASP A 97 4.22 -13.58 -0.30
C ASP A 97 4.56 -14.59 -1.41
N GLU A 98 5.79 -15.08 -1.39
CA GLU A 98 6.26 -16.17 -2.23
C GLU A 98 6.20 -17.49 -1.45
N ASP A 99 5.11 -18.22 -1.64
CA ASP A 99 4.89 -19.58 -1.13
C ASP A 99 4.98 -19.66 0.41
N GLY A 100 4.33 -18.70 1.08
CA GLY A 100 4.29 -18.58 2.54
C GLY A 100 5.50 -17.85 3.12
N LYS A 101 6.38 -17.31 2.27
CA LYS A 101 7.55 -16.52 2.69
C LYS A 101 7.44 -15.11 2.16
N TRP A 102 7.52 -14.14 3.06
CA TRP A 102 7.56 -12.72 2.69
C TRP A 102 8.95 -12.31 2.19
N VAL A 103 9.01 -11.85 0.95
CA VAL A 103 10.22 -11.34 0.28
C VAL A 103 10.06 -9.84 0.07
N THR A 104 11.08 -9.06 0.43
CA THR A 104 11.05 -7.61 0.26
C THR A 104 11.57 -7.18 -1.10
N LEU A 105 11.01 -6.10 -1.64
CA LEU A 105 11.51 -5.34 -2.77
C LEU A 105 11.95 -3.95 -2.29
N PRO A 106 13.21 -3.54 -2.51
CA PRO A 106 14.27 -4.32 -3.15
C PRO A 106 14.73 -5.48 -2.27
N LYS A 107 15.24 -6.54 -2.90
CA LYS A 107 15.76 -7.74 -2.18
C LYS A 107 16.95 -7.40 -1.27
N SER A 108 17.66 -6.31 -1.56
CA SER A 108 18.75 -5.80 -0.70
C SER A 108 18.27 -5.36 0.69
N ALA A 109 16.98 -5.06 0.87
CA ALA A 109 16.39 -4.76 2.17
C ALA A 109 16.07 -6.03 3.00
N GLN A 110 16.23 -7.23 2.41
CA GLN A 110 15.94 -8.49 3.09
C GLN A 110 17.08 -8.83 4.06
N ILE A 111 16.81 -8.68 5.36
CA ILE A 111 17.75 -9.10 6.40
C ILE A 111 17.38 -10.53 6.78
N PHE A 112 18.24 -11.48 6.40
CA PHE A 112 18.15 -12.84 6.93
C PHE A 112 18.80 -12.85 8.31
N PRO A 113 18.10 -13.27 9.38
CA PRO A 113 18.79 -13.55 10.63
C PRO A 113 19.84 -14.62 10.36
N GLN A 114 21.10 -14.33 10.68
CA GLN A 114 22.14 -15.36 10.71
C GLN A 114 21.75 -16.33 11.83
N LEU A 115 21.34 -17.54 11.46
CA LEU A 115 21.09 -18.64 12.39
C LEU A 115 22.42 -19.25 12.84
#